data_AF-A0A6I9P9X1-F1
#
_entry.id   AF-A0A6I9P9X1-F1
#
_cell.length_a   1.000
_cell.length_b   1.000
_cell.length_c   1.000
_cell.angle_alpha   90.00
_cell.angle_beta   90.00
_cell.angle_gamma   90.00
#
_symmetry.space_group_name_H-M   'P 1'
#
loop_
_entity.id
_entity.type
_entity.pdbx_description
1 polymer ?
#
loop_
_entity_poly.entity_id
_entity_poly.type
_entity_poly.pdbx_seq_one_letter_code
_entity_poly.pdbx_strand_id
1 'polypeptide(L)'
;RKLKKIGQQKNQEEDHPIQEHSEVIQNPAPTSGLSYNSQMVFLNILESIEPEVVNAGHDYGQPDSAATLLTSLNELGERQLVKVVKWAKGLP
;
A
#
# COMPACT_ATOMS: atom_id res chain seq x y z
N ARG A 1 -18.62 -30.81 -17.09
CA ARG A 1 -19.01 -30.02 -18.29
C ARG A 1 -17.84 -29.09 -18.61
N LYS A 2 -17.21 -29.25 -19.77
CA LYS A 2 -16.12 -28.39 -20.26
C LYS A 2 -16.72 -27.39 -21.25
N LEU A 3 -16.44 -26.11 -21.10
CA LEU A 3 -16.78 -25.09 -22.10
C LEU A 3 -15.52 -24.69 -22.85
N LYS A 4 -15.66 -24.70 -24.17
CA LYS A 4 -14.61 -24.59 -25.17
C LYS A 4 -14.42 -23.12 -25.58
N LYS A 5 -13.16 -22.84 -25.86
CA LYS A 5 -12.47 -21.61 -26.27
C LYS A 5 -13.00 -20.94 -27.56
N ILE A 6 -12.75 -19.61 -27.60
CA ILE A 6 -12.45 -18.67 -28.69
C ILE A 6 -13.54 -18.25 -29.70
N GLY A 7 -13.68 -16.92 -29.83
CA GLY A 7 -14.26 -16.24 -30.99
C GLY A 7 -13.56 -14.89 -31.23
N GLN A 8 -12.73 -14.87 -32.29
CA GLN A 8 -12.48 -13.79 -33.28
C GLN A 8 -11.95 -12.43 -32.77
N GLN A 9 -10.67 -12.09 -33.02
CA GLN A 9 -10.10 -11.48 -34.25
C GLN A 9 -10.76 -10.16 -34.69
N LYS A 10 -10.00 -9.05 -34.67
CA LYS A 10 -9.37 -8.46 -35.87
C LYS A 10 -8.60 -7.18 -35.47
N ASN A 11 -7.28 -7.18 -35.68
CA ASN A 11 -6.47 -5.96 -35.77
C ASN A 11 -6.69 -5.34 -37.16
N GLN A 12 -6.80 -4.02 -37.22
CA GLN A 12 -6.67 -3.25 -38.46
C GLN A 12 -5.95 -1.93 -38.13
N GLU A 13 -4.75 -1.79 -38.70
CA GLU A 13 -3.84 -0.65 -38.60
C GLU A 13 -4.25 0.53 -39.51
N GLU A 14 -3.89 1.74 -39.04
CA GLU A 14 -3.53 3.01 -39.72
C GLU A 14 -4.51 3.75 -40.67
N ASP A 15 -4.88 5.00 -40.33
CA ASP A 15 -4.35 6.27 -40.91
C ASP A 15 -5.09 7.52 -40.32
N HIS A 16 -4.37 8.64 -40.13
CA HIS A 16 -4.69 9.88 -39.36
C HIS A 16 -5.82 10.80 -39.93
N PRO A 17 -6.15 12.02 -39.38
CA PRO A 17 -6.00 12.64 -38.04
C PRO A 17 -7.36 13.19 -37.48
N ILE A 18 -7.38 13.75 -36.25
CA ILE A 18 -8.15 14.94 -35.77
C ILE A 18 -8.53 14.77 -34.28
N GLN A 19 -7.82 15.57 -33.49
CA GLN A 19 -8.12 16.14 -32.19
C GLN A 19 -9.61 16.21 -31.79
N GLU A 20 -9.99 15.63 -30.65
CA GLU A 20 -10.83 16.28 -29.63
C GLU A 20 -10.94 15.48 -28.31
N HIS A 21 -10.62 16.19 -27.22
CA HIS A 21 -11.10 16.05 -25.84
C HIS A 21 -11.50 14.65 -25.32
N SER A 22 -10.52 13.93 -24.74
CA SER A 22 -10.82 12.93 -23.71
C SER A 22 -11.10 13.63 -22.38
N GLU A 23 -12.37 13.82 -22.07
CA GLU A 23 -12.84 14.07 -20.70
C GLU A 23 -12.54 12.84 -19.84
N VAL A 24 -11.32 12.75 -19.31
CA VAL A 24 -11.04 11.87 -18.19
C VAL A 24 -11.66 12.53 -16.97
N ILE A 25 -12.78 11.96 -16.54
CA ILE A 25 -13.51 12.28 -15.31
C ILE A 25 -12.48 12.37 -14.16
N GLN A 26 -12.08 13.59 -13.83
CA GLN A 26 -11.37 13.86 -12.59
C GLN A 26 -12.37 13.62 -11.48
N ASN A 27 -12.16 12.54 -10.74
CA ASN A 27 -12.84 12.29 -9.48
C ASN A 27 -12.53 13.49 -8.57
N PRO A 28 -13.47 14.39 -8.24
CA PRO A 28 -13.17 15.51 -7.38
C PRO A 28 -13.12 14.95 -5.95
N ALA A 29 -11.95 14.49 -5.54
CA ALA A 29 -11.67 14.37 -4.12
C ALA A 29 -12.01 15.73 -3.50
N PRO A 30 -12.77 15.80 -2.41
CA PRO A 30 -13.04 17.07 -1.75
C PRO A 30 -11.67 17.66 -1.43
N THR A 31 -11.35 18.80 -2.04
CA THR A 31 -10.14 19.55 -1.72
C THR A 31 -10.35 20.14 -0.33
N SER A 32 -10.16 19.28 0.67
CA SER A 32 -10.13 19.65 2.08
C SER A 32 -9.19 20.84 2.19
N GLY A 33 -9.72 21.97 2.66
CA GLY A 33 -9.10 23.29 2.66
C GLY A 33 -7.87 23.41 3.56
N LEU A 34 -6.86 22.57 3.34
CA LEU A 34 -5.54 22.65 3.95
C LEU A 34 -4.61 23.37 2.99
N SER A 35 -3.99 24.45 3.46
CA SER A 35 -2.94 25.15 2.72
C SER A 35 -1.85 24.16 2.29
N TYR A 36 -1.29 24.35 1.09
CA TYR A 36 -0.18 23.52 0.59
C TYR A 36 0.98 23.43 1.58
N ASN A 37 1.25 24.52 2.31
CA ASN A 37 2.25 24.53 3.37
C ASN A 37 1.92 23.56 4.51
N SER A 38 0.65 23.52 4.95
CA SER A 38 0.19 22.58 5.98
C SER A 38 0.27 21.13 5.51
N GLN A 39 0.01 20.85 4.23
CA GLN A 39 0.15 19.51 3.66
C GLN A 39 1.61 19.05 3.69
N MET A 40 2.56 19.91 3.31
CA MET A 40 3.99 19.59 3.34
C MET A 40 4.50 19.36 4.76
N VAL A 41 4.06 20.18 5.72
CA VAL A 41 4.43 20.00 7.14
C VAL A 41 3.89 18.66 7.67
N PHE A 42 2.63 18.32 7.35
CA PHE A 42 2.05 17.05 7.75
C PHE A 42 2.82 15.85 7.20
N LEU A 43 3.20 15.87 5.92
CA LEU A 43 4.00 14.81 5.30
C LEU A 43 5.38 14.67 5.96
N ASN A 44 6.07 15.79 6.20
CA ASN A 44 7.38 15.77 6.87
C ASN A 44 7.29 15.19 8.28
N ILE A 45 6.22 15.49 9.03
CA ILE A 45 5.99 14.90 10.35
C ILE A 45 5.83 13.39 10.22
N LEU A 46 4.95 12.91 9.34
CA LEU A 46 4.72 11.48 9.14
C LEU A 46 5.98 10.71 8.77
N GLU A 47 6.81 11.26 7.87
CA GLU A 47 8.10 10.69 7.50
C GLU A 47 9.05 10.64 8.70
N SER A 48 9.13 11.72 9.49
CA SER A 48 10.05 11.79 10.63
C SER A 48 9.69 10.85 11.78
N ILE A 49 8.41 10.48 11.93
CA ILE A 49 7.93 9.61 13.02
C ILE A 49 7.78 8.15 12.59
N GLU A 50 8.07 7.80 11.32
CA GLU A 50 7.88 6.46 10.79
C GLU A 50 8.55 5.39 11.67
N PRO A 51 7.82 4.32 12.06
CA PRO A 51 8.39 3.28 12.91
C PRO A 51 9.42 2.44 12.14
N GLU A 52 10.58 2.23 12.75
CA GLU A 52 11.60 1.32 12.23
C GLU A 52 11.07 -0.11 12.05
N VAL A 53 11.60 -0.80 11.05
CA VAL A 53 11.32 -2.23 10.80
C VAL A 53 11.74 -3.07 12.01
N VAL A 54 10.88 -4.01 12.38
CA VAL A 54 11.14 -4.97 13.45
C VAL A 54 11.14 -6.38 12.88
N ASN A 55 12.11 -7.19 13.29
CA ASN A 55 12.21 -8.60 12.89
C ASN A 55 11.55 -9.52 13.93
N ALA A 56 11.00 -10.64 13.45
CA ALA A 56 10.39 -11.64 14.31
C ALA A 56 11.40 -12.28 15.28
N GLY A 57 12.68 -12.33 14.89
CA GLY A 57 13.71 -12.99 15.69
C GLY A 57 13.59 -14.51 15.64
N HIS A 58 13.04 -15.05 14.54
CA HIS A 58 12.88 -16.47 14.30
C HIS A 58 14.22 -17.22 14.36
N ASP A 59 14.29 -18.29 15.15
CA ASP A 59 15.47 -19.14 15.25
C ASP A 59 15.46 -20.19 14.12
N TYR A 60 16.33 -20.01 13.14
CA TYR A 60 16.50 -20.92 12.01
C TYR A 60 17.15 -22.26 12.40
N GLY A 61 17.63 -22.43 13.63
CA GLY A 61 18.14 -23.69 14.17
C GLY A 61 17.04 -24.67 14.60
N GLN A 62 15.79 -24.21 14.70
CA GLN A 62 14.64 -25.03 15.07
C GLN A 62 13.78 -25.39 13.85
N PRO A 63 13.09 -26.54 13.85
CA PRO A 63 12.16 -26.87 12.78
C PRO A 63 10.98 -25.89 12.73
N ASP A 64 10.58 -25.52 11.52
CA ASP A 64 9.42 -24.67 11.25
C ASP A 64 8.10 -25.43 11.47
N SER A 65 7.73 -25.57 12.74
CA SER A 65 6.42 -26.06 13.14
C SER A 65 5.40 -24.91 13.18
N ALA A 66 4.11 -25.24 13.08
CA ALA A 66 3.06 -24.24 13.24
C ALA A 66 3.15 -23.52 14.59
N ALA A 67 3.49 -24.23 15.68
CA ALA A 67 3.60 -23.64 17.01
C ALA A 67 4.76 -22.64 17.12
N THR A 68 5.94 -22.97 16.57
CA THR A 68 7.11 -22.08 16.59
C THR A 68 6.90 -20.83 15.74
N LEU A 69 6.31 -20.98 14.56
CA LEU A 69 5.96 -19.84 13.68
C LEU A 69 4.91 -18.92 14.32
N LEU A 70 3.85 -19.47 14.91
CA LEU A 70 2.82 -18.66 15.58
C LEU A 70 3.39 -17.89 16.77
N THR A 71 4.30 -18.51 17.53
CA THR A 71 4.98 -17.84 18.64
C THR A 71 5.84 -16.67 18.15
N SER A 72 6.66 -16.91 17.12
CA SER A 72 7.51 -15.88 16.47
C SER A 72 6.67 -14.72 15.91
N LEU A 73 5.51 -15.01 15.32
CA LEU A 73 4.57 -13.99 14.83
C LEU A 73 3.93 -13.19 15.96
N ASN A 74 3.55 -13.84 17.07
CA ASN A 74 2.99 -13.14 18.23
C ASN A 74 4.01 -12.19 18.84
N GLU A 75 5.25 -12.64 19.04
CA GLU A 75 6.34 -11.80 19.55
C GLU A 75 6.63 -10.62 18.62
N LEU A 76 6.60 -10.83 17.30
CA LEU A 76 6.70 -9.74 16.33
C LEU A 76 5.56 -8.73 16.51
N GLY A 77 4.32 -9.22 16.62
CA GLY A 77 3.13 -8.39 16.82
C GLY A 77 3.22 -7.53 18.07
N GLU A 78 3.69 -8.09 19.19
CA GLU A 78 3.90 -7.34 20.44
C GLU A 78 4.91 -6.20 20.26
N ARG A 79 6.05 -6.47 19.59
CA ARG A 79 7.07 -5.44 19.32
C ARG A 79 6.55 -4.37 18.37
N GLN A 80 5.81 -4.76 17.33
CA GLN A 80 5.18 -3.82 16.40
C GLN A 80 4.14 -2.95 17.12
N LEU A 81 3.35 -3.51 18.03
CA LEU A 81 2.36 -2.75 18.80
C LEU A 81 3.01 -1.62 19.59
N VAL A 82 4.15 -1.86 20.23
CA VAL A 82 4.91 -0.80 20.93
C VAL A 82 5.33 0.32 19.98
N LYS A 83 5.79 -0.01 18.76
CA LYS A 83 6.18 0.97 17.74
C LYS A 83 4.98 1.76 17.23
N VAL A 84 3.86 1.10 16.95
CA VAL A 84 2.60 1.73 16.49
C VAL A 84 2.04 2.67 17.56
N VAL A 85 2.05 2.27 18.84
CA VAL A 85 1.59 3.14 19.92
C VAL A 85 2.47 4.39 20.06
N LYS A 86 3.80 4.26 19.88
CA LYS A 86 4.70 5.42 19.86
C LYS A 86 4.44 6.33 18.66
N TRP A 87 4.27 5.76 17.47
CA TRP A 87 3.93 6.48 16.25
C TRP A 87 2.60 7.25 16.41
N ALA A 88 1.57 6.60 16.94
CA ALA A 88 0.25 7.20 17.15
C ALA A 88 0.29 8.41 18.11
N LYS A 89 1.20 8.42 19.10
CA LYS A 89 1.42 9.56 19.99
C LYS A 89 2.08 10.76 19.31
N GLY A 90 2.75 10.55 18.18
CA GLY A 90 3.41 11.59 17.39
C GLY A 90 2.55 12.15 16.26
N LEU A 91 1.30 11.67 16.09
CA LEU A 91 0.40 12.18 15.07
C LEU A 91 -0.05 13.62 15.40
N PRO A 92 0.04 14.57 14.45
CA PRO A 92 -0.40 15.95 14.60
C PRO A 92 -1.92 16.13 14.44
#